data_AF-A0A1H4WI96-F1
#
_entry.id   AF-A0A1H4WI96-F1
#
_cell.length_a   1.000
_cell.length_b   1.000
_cell.length_c   1.000
_cell.angle_alpha   90.00
_cell.angle_beta   90.00
_cell.angle_gamma   90.00
#
_symmetry.space_group_name_H-M   'P 1'
#
loop_
_entity.id
_entity.type
_entity.pdbx_description
1 polymer ?
#
loop_
_entity_poly.entity_id
_entity_poly.type
_entity_poly.pdbx_seq_one_letter_code
_entity_poly.pdbx_strand_id
1 'polypeptide(L)'
;MRLISKSTLGLTLSLGALFFSSCKQKQESTKKEEGSVYKTSTSVELCDASWFPHSQTKNPIEGGEKSPFSAKSSTNKMFHQWSWQKFLWLTKPTKKKGTDVPLFLNSSKIFQVTSHMEDVDIPEGVNVVLTDTLQAGDGKIVLRTNPSFNSDGNSETVFYSIYIDSIFKESALKFGEIIKNDTVKRNNNFTFPFGSLELKASWVATSALPKEEVNNYYTTMAQVIQKNKGKRNIEVALSGMHVVGVVENHPEFIWATFEHDDLAPNYNWEENKASSENEKLLFSKGSVENSINGIKWDRTDRKNQKPVETYKVYDLFQYGVPRNPDGTFMETSQGGEKNFNNVNDINNCVKKNLKDVWKNYFYNGSIWLNTDGMSPEAQAAKIVELGEGISSGEKGALTRGSLNCANVTMESFTQTFENGIQKVNVKTLANCFSCHNSVSFKTDYRSPLYLSHVFDAYAKGLQGHSKDEVEMLKAAQELQGYIKTKL
;
A
#
# COMPACT_ATOMS: atom_id res chain seq x y z
N MET A 1 -66.37 34.73 20.12
CA MET A 1 -67.27 35.58 20.94
C MET A 1 -67.86 34.68 22.03
N ARG A 2 -67.74 35.08 23.32
CA ARG A 2 -68.17 34.38 24.57
C ARG A 2 -67.31 33.16 24.96
N LEU A 3 -66.36 33.15 25.92
CA LEU A 3 -66.19 33.71 27.28
C LEU A 3 -67.03 33.01 28.39
N ILE A 4 -66.31 32.57 29.45
CA ILE A 4 -66.67 32.52 30.91
C ILE A 4 -67.21 31.16 31.45
N SER A 5 -66.43 30.36 32.19
CA SER A 5 -66.12 30.36 33.67
C SER A 5 -66.99 29.33 34.45
N LYS A 6 -66.67 28.72 35.60
CA LYS A 6 -65.89 29.10 36.80
C LYS A 6 -65.74 27.87 37.74
N SER A 7 -64.59 27.76 38.40
CA SER A 7 -64.31 27.40 39.82
C SER A 7 -65.19 26.40 40.60
N THR A 8 -64.57 25.47 41.36
CA THR A 8 -64.59 25.52 42.85
C THR A 8 -63.49 24.68 43.50
N LEU A 9 -63.03 25.18 44.64
CA LEU A 9 -61.93 24.81 45.52
C LEU A 9 -62.42 23.88 46.65
N GLY A 10 -61.58 23.00 47.21
CA GLY A 10 -61.91 22.23 48.41
C GLY A 10 -60.71 21.45 48.96
N LEU A 11 -60.11 21.97 50.03
CA LEU A 11 -58.88 21.54 50.70
C LEU A 11 -59.20 21.13 52.14
N THR A 12 -58.67 19.99 52.62
CA THR A 12 -58.53 19.59 54.05
C THR A 12 -57.39 18.56 54.07
N LEU A 13 -56.14 18.81 54.51
CA LEU A 13 -55.51 19.34 55.73
C LEU A 13 -55.60 18.44 56.99
N SER A 14 -54.45 18.37 57.68
CA SER A 14 -54.11 17.76 58.99
C SER A 14 -53.64 16.28 58.92
N LEU A 15 -52.56 15.81 59.57
CA LEU A 15 -51.83 16.27 60.77
C LEU A 15 -50.30 16.16 60.57
N GLY A 16 -49.56 17.04 61.24
CA GLY A 16 -48.13 16.92 61.48
C GLY A 16 -47.82 16.46 62.91
N ALA A 17 -46.61 15.90 63.10
CA ALA A 17 -45.88 15.92 64.36
C ALA A 17 -44.37 15.84 64.09
N LEU A 18 -43.68 16.91 64.51
CA LEU A 18 -42.24 17.08 64.67
C LEU A 18 -41.74 16.17 65.82
N PHE A 19 -40.48 15.77 66.01
CA PHE A 19 -39.17 16.45 66.00
C PHE A 19 -38.08 15.35 66.01
N PHE A 20 -36.85 15.63 65.53
CA PHE A 20 -35.60 15.52 66.29
C PHE A 20 -34.40 15.97 65.44
N SER A 21 -33.61 16.88 66.00
CA SER A 21 -32.35 17.40 65.46
C SER A 21 -31.19 16.42 65.60
N SER A 22 -30.32 16.34 64.59
CA SER A 22 -28.87 16.62 64.66
C SER A 22 -28.00 15.75 63.71
N CYS A 23 -27.22 16.48 62.88
CA CYS A 23 -26.00 16.23 62.07
C CYS A 23 -25.35 14.82 61.98
N LYS A 24 -24.70 14.38 60.88
CA LYS A 24 -24.11 15.07 59.69
C LYS A 24 -23.75 14.05 58.56
N GLN A 25 -23.52 14.61 57.35
CA GLN A 25 -22.81 14.10 56.14
C GLN A 25 -23.50 13.03 55.26
N LYS A 26 -23.43 13.07 53.91
CA LYS A 26 -23.03 14.06 52.88
C LYS A 26 -23.61 13.55 51.53
N GLN A 27 -24.28 14.40 50.74
CA GLN A 27 -24.55 14.14 49.32
C GLN A 27 -24.59 15.49 48.59
N GLU A 28 -23.74 15.64 47.58
CA GLU A 28 -23.69 16.83 46.72
C GLU A 28 -24.25 16.51 45.33
N SER A 29 -25.20 17.35 44.91
CA SER A 29 -25.80 17.39 43.59
C SER A 29 -25.24 18.54 42.74
N THR A 30 -25.13 18.26 41.46
CA THR A 30 -24.57 19.01 40.33
C THR A 30 -25.35 20.25 39.87
N LYS A 31 -24.63 21.31 39.44
CA LYS A 31 -24.75 21.98 38.11
C LYS A 31 -23.80 23.19 37.93
N LYS A 32 -23.17 23.25 36.74
CA LYS A 32 -22.63 24.39 35.92
C LYS A 32 -21.67 25.38 36.62
N GLU A 33 -20.48 25.73 36.10
CA GLU A 33 -20.17 26.36 34.80
C GLU A 33 -18.64 26.32 34.51
N GLU A 34 -18.28 26.56 33.24
CA GLU A 34 -17.01 27.07 32.65
C GLU A 34 -15.63 26.44 32.95
N GLY A 35 -14.99 26.02 31.85
CA GLY A 35 -13.71 26.59 31.41
C GLY A 35 -12.45 26.23 32.19
N SER A 36 -11.95 25.01 32.03
CA SER A 36 -10.56 24.68 32.39
C SER A 36 -9.94 23.74 31.36
N VAL A 37 -8.87 24.24 30.76
CA VAL A 37 -7.98 23.60 29.79
C VAL A 37 -7.49 22.26 30.31
N TYR A 38 -7.85 21.16 29.64
CA TYR A 38 -7.13 19.90 29.75
C TYR A 38 -6.23 19.73 28.53
N LYS A 39 -4.98 20.18 28.68
CA LYS A 39 -3.86 19.53 28.00
C LYS A 39 -3.61 18.21 28.73
N THR A 40 -3.94 17.10 28.10
CA THR A 40 -3.18 15.84 28.23
C THR A 40 -3.44 14.99 27.00
N SER A 41 -2.38 14.81 26.23
CA SER A 41 -2.23 13.81 25.18
C SER A 41 -2.56 12.41 25.71
N THR A 42 -3.58 11.78 25.15
CA THR A 42 -3.69 10.32 25.11
C THR A 42 -3.58 9.91 23.66
N SER A 43 -2.39 9.44 23.27
CA SER A 43 -2.19 8.71 22.03
C SER A 43 -3.19 7.56 22.01
N VAL A 44 -4.17 7.60 21.12
CA VAL A 44 -4.94 6.40 20.79
C VAL A 44 -3.95 5.47 20.12
N GLU A 45 -3.49 4.45 20.84
CA GLU A 45 -2.51 3.49 20.32
C GLU A 45 -3.04 2.91 19.00
N LEU A 46 -2.31 3.15 17.90
CA LEU A 46 -2.76 2.77 16.55
C LEU A 46 -2.44 1.31 16.23
N CYS A 47 -1.47 0.70 16.90
CA CYS A 47 -1.21 -0.72 16.81
C CYS A 47 -1.92 -1.48 17.94
N ASP A 48 -2.38 -2.70 17.66
CA ASP A 48 -3.08 -3.54 18.65
C ASP A 48 -2.07 -4.44 19.38
N ALA A 49 -2.13 -4.49 20.71
CA ALA A 49 -1.24 -5.32 21.52
C ALA A 49 -1.31 -6.82 21.15
N SER A 50 -2.45 -7.30 20.64
CA SER A 50 -2.62 -8.69 20.20
C SER A 50 -1.74 -9.08 19.01
N TRP A 51 -1.15 -8.11 18.30
CA TRP A 51 -0.17 -8.37 17.24
C TRP A 51 1.20 -8.82 17.80
N PHE A 52 1.45 -8.68 19.11
CA PHE A 52 2.79 -8.91 19.70
C PHE A 52 2.78 -9.97 20.81
N PRO A 53 3.74 -10.93 20.81
CA PRO A 53 4.88 -11.04 19.90
C PRO A 53 4.47 -11.37 18.46
N HIS A 54 5.24 -10.89 17.49
CA HIS A 54 4.94 -10.97 16.06
C HIS A 54 4.46 -12.36 15.61
N SER A 55 5.07 -13.43 16.13
CA SER A 55 4.72 -14.83 15.83
C SER A 55 3.25 -15.20 16.06
N GLN A 56 2.53 -14.47 16.91
CA GLN A 56 1.12 -14.74 17.21
C GLN A 56 0.13 -13.95 16.34
N THR A 57 0.62 -13.01 15.52
CA THR A 57 -0.25 -12.12 14.73
C THR A 57 -1.25 -12.94 13.92
N LYS A 58 -2.53 -12.63 14.12
CA LYS A 58 -3.64 -13.23 13.38
C LYS A 58 -3.89 -12.44 12.10
N ASN A 59 -4.39 -13.14 11.07
CA ASN A 59 -4.88 -12.47 9.86
C ASN A 59 -5.93 -11.41 10.29
N PRO A 60 -5.96 -10.21 9.68
CA PRO A 60 -7.05 -9.28 9.89
C PRO A 60 -8.41 -9.93 9.61
N ILE A 61 -9.45 -9.47 10.30
CA ILE A 61 -10.83 -9.87 9.98
C ILE A 61 -11.24 -9.01 8.79
N GLU A 62 -11.25 -9.59 7.59
CA GLU A 62 -11.41 -8.84 6.33
C GLU A 62 -12.87 -8.74 5.88
N GLY A 63 -13.78 -9.53 6.45
CA GLY A 63 -15.22 -9.45 6.19
C GLY A 63 -16.09 -10.12 7.25
N GLY A 64 -17.40 -9.88 7.16
CA GLY A 64 -18.42 -10.36 8.10
C GLY A 64 -18.64 -9.42 9.29
N GLU A 65 -19.59 -9.75 10.16
CA GLU A 65 -20.07 -8.86 11.25
C GLU A 65 -18.98 -8.33 12.21
N LYS A 66 -17.83 -9.03 12.30
CA LYS A 66 -16.70 -8.63 13.15
C LYS A 66 -15.61 -7.86 12.42
N SER A 67 -15.72 -7.71 11.10
CA SER A 67 -14.78 -6.94 10.30
C SER A 67 -14.94 -5.46 10.62
N PRO A 68 -13.85 -4.70 10.83
CA PRO A 68 -13.94 -3.25 10.93
C PRO A 68 -14.51 -2.63 9.64
N PHE A 69 -14.37 -3.31 8.49
CA PHE A 69 -14.86 -2.85 7.19
C PHE A 69 -16.34 -3.18 6.92
N SER A 70 -17.00 -3.91 7.84
CA SER A 70 -18.47 -4.01 7.85
C SER A 70 -19.15 -2.72 8.35
N ALA A 71 -18.37 -1.75 8.86
CA ALA A 71 -18.87 -0.48 9.32
C ALA A 71 -19.45 0.36 8.17
N LYS A 72 -20.39 1.26 8.52
CA LYS A 72 -21.00 2.20 7.56
C LYS A 72 -20.06 3.29 7.06
N SER A 73 -18.93 3.49 7.74
CA SER A 73 -17.97 4.52 7.40
C SER A 73 -16.55 4.03 7.60
N SER A 74 -15.70 4.31 6.62
CA SER A 74 -14.30 3.93 6.59
C SER A 74 -13.38 5.08 6.97
N THR A 75 -12.26 4.77 7.64
CA THR A 75 -11.27 5.79 8.08
C THR A 75 -9.86 5.33 7.73
N ASN A 76 -8.95 6.27 7.44
CA ASN A 76 -7.54 5.96 7.17
C ASN A 76 -6.92 5.03 8.24
N LYS A 77 -7.28 5.22 9.52
CA LYS A 77 -6.83 4.35 10.62
C LYS A 77 -7.13 2.87 10.35
N MET A 78 -8.32 2.52 9.87
CA MET A 78 -8.70 1.13 9.58
C MET A 78 -7.79 0.52 8.52
N PHE A 79 -7.48 1.26 7.46
CA PHE A 79 -6.59 0.80 6.39
C PHE A 79 -5.15 0.66 6.87
N HIS A 80 -4.62 1.64 7.62
CA HIS A 80 -3.27 1.54 8.18
C HIS A 80 -3.14 0.35 9.15
N GLN A 81 -4.16 0.11 9.97
CA GLN A 81 -4.20 -1.04 10.88
C GLN A 81 -4.25 -2.36 10.13
N TRP A 82 -5.12 -2.47 9.11
CA TRP A 82 -5.16 -3.64 8.25
C TRP A 82 -3.81 -3.86 7.57
N SER A 83 -3.18 -2.82 7.01
CA SER A 83 -1.90 -2.93 6.31
C SER A 83 -0.82 -3.52 7.22
N TRP A 84 -0.60 -2.93 8.41
CA TRP A 84 0.40 -3.43 9.36
C TRP A 84 0.07 -4.84 9.87
N GLN A 85 -1.17 -5.09 10.26
CA GLN A 85 -1.57 -6.42 10.74
C GLN A 85 -1.41 -7.49 9.66
N LYS A 86 -1.75 -7.17 8.39
CA LYS A 86 -1.60 -8.09 7.27
C LYS A 86 -0.13 -8.36 6.98
N PHE A 87 0.72 -7.33 6.96
CA PHE A 87 2.17 -7.49 6.80
C PHE A 87 2.77 -8.39 7.88
N LEU A 88 2.45 -8.15 9.16
CA LEU A 88 2.89 -8.99 10.28
C LEU A 88 2.34 -10.43 10.15
N TRP A 89 1.08 -10.60 9.78
CA TRP A 89 0.54 -11.95 9.56
C TRP A 89 1.25 -12.71 8.42
N LEU A 90 1.64 -12.01 7.35
CA LEU A 90 2.36 -12.59 6.21
C LEU A 90 3.82 -12.89 6.51
N THR A 91 4.42 -12.16 7.44
CA THR A 91 5.84 -12.23 7.73
C THR A 91 6.16 -13.06 8.98
N LYS A 92 5.14 -13.48 9.73
CA LYS A 92 5.32 -14.36 10.87
C LYS A 92 5.98 -15.68 10.49
N PRO A 93 6.81 -16.26 11.37
CA PRO A 93 7.45 -17.54 11.12
C PRO A 93 6.43 -18.66 11.02
N THR A 94 6.58 -19.50 10.00
CA THR A 94 5.84 -20.73 9.77
C THR A 94 6.80 -21.87 9.48
N LYS A 95 6.40 -23.10 9.79
CA LYS A 95 7.22 -24.27 9.49
C LYS A 95 7.07 -24.69 8.03
N LYS A 96 8.19 -24.76 7.31
CA LYS A 96 8.31 -25.38 5.97
C LYS A 96 9.45 -26.39 6.03
N LYS A 97 9.14 -27.69 5.89
CA LYS A 97 10.13 -28.79 5.99
C LYS A 97 11.07 -28.68 7.22
N GLY A 98 10.56 -28.19 8.36
CA GLY A 98 11.33 -28.06 9.60
C GLY A 98 12.07 -26.72 9.81
N THR A 99 12.22 -25.88 8.78
CA THR A 99 12.79 -24.53 8.91
C THR A 99 11.69 -23.48 9.07
N ASP A 100 12.01 -22.41 9.81
CA ASP A 100 11.12 -21.25 9.92
C ASP A 100 11.27 -20.37 8.69
N VAL A 101 10.16 -20.13 7.99
CA VAL A 101 10.05 -19.18 6.89
C VAL A 101 8.82 -18.30 7.10
N PRO A 102 8.86 -17.03 6.68
CA PRO A 102 7.68 -16.17 6.60
C PRO A 102 6.52 -16.88 5.88
N LEU A 103 5.29 -16.66 6.35
CA LEU A 103 4.10 -17.28 5.78
C LEU A 103 3.99 -17.06 4.26
N PHE A 104 4.35 -15.88 3.75
CA PHE A 104 4.29 -15.59 2.31
C PHE A 104 5.27 -16.42 1.46
N LEU A 105 6.33 -16.99 2.05
CA LEU A 105 7.26 -17.93 1.39
C LEU A 105 6.89 -19.40 1.59
N ASN A 106 5.80 -19.67 2.31
CA ASN A 106 5.24 -21.00 2.46
C ASN A 106 4.32 -21.32 1.29
N SER A 107 4.89 -21.96 0.26
CA SER A 107 4.21 -22.31 -1.01
C SER A 107 2.99 -23.23 -0.87
N SER A 108 2.75 -23.81 0.31
CA SER A 108 1.52 -24.55 0.60
C SER A 108 0.33 -23.66 1.01
N LYS A 109 0.57 -22.37 1.26
CA LYS A 109 -0.40 -21.39 1.74
C LYS A 109 -0.51 -20.19 0.82
N ILE A 110 0.63 -19.67 0.38
CA ILE A 110 0.74 -18.49 -0.48
C ILE A 110 1.61 -18.89 -1.68
N PHE A 111 1.06 -18.76 -2.88
CA PHE A 111 1.66 -19.28 -4.11
C PHE A 111 2.52 -18.21 -4.76
N GLN A 112 3.78 -18.53 -5.02
CA GLN A 112 4.58 -17.69 -5.91
C GLN A 112 4.12 -17.90 -7.35
N VAL A 113 3.85 -16.82 -8.07
CA VAL A 113 3.42 -16.85 -9.48
C VAL A 113 4.25 -15.88 -10.33
N THR A 114 4.22 -16.07 -11.65
CA THR A 114 4.75 -15.11 -12.63
C THR A 114 3.80 -13.93 -12.80
N SER A 115 4.21 -12.89 -13.55
CA SER A 115 3.32 -11.79 -13.97
C SER A 115 2.11 -12.25 -14.79
N HIS A 116 2.11 -13.50 -15.26
CA HIS A 116 1.04 -14.12 -16.06
C HIS A 116 0.23 -15.16 -15.25
N MET A 117 0.35 -15.13 -13.91
CA MET A 117 -0.32 -16.04 -12.98
C MET A 117 0.06 -17.53 -13.12
N GLU A 118 1.19 -17.82 -13.77
CA GLU A 118 1.71 -19.20 -13.80
C GLU A 118 2.39 -19.53 -12.49
N ASP A 119 2.16 -20.73 -11.97
CA ASP A 119 2.84 -21.20 -10.76
C ASP A 119 4.36 -21.26 -10.98
N VAL A 120 5.10 -20.80 -9.98
CA VAL A 120 6.56 -20.86 -9.97
C VAL A 120 6.99 -22.07 -9.14
N ASP A 121 7.62 -23.04 -9.80
CA ASP A 121 8.20 -24.21 -9.14
C ASP A 121 9.39 -23.80 -8.27
N ILE A 122 9.29 -24.03 -6.95
CA ILE A 122 10.36 -23.72 -5.99
C ILE A 122 11.20 -24.98 -5.74
N PRO A 123 12.47 -25.03 -6.21
CA PRO A 123 13.35 -26.18 -5.99
C PRO A 123 13.67 -26.41 -4.52
N GLU A 124 14.11 -27.62 -4.19
CA GLU A 124 14.65 -27.91 -2.86
C GLU A 124 15.90 -27.06 -2.55
N GLY A 125 16.02 -26.60 -1.29
CA GLY A 125 17.14 -25.78 -0.83
C GLY A 125 17.00 -24.28 -1.05
N VAL A 126 15.92 -23.81 -1.70
CA VAL A 126 15.60 -22.37 -1.83
C VAL A 126 14.16 -22.08 -1.41
N ASN A 127 13.85 -20.82 -1.09
CA ASN A 127 12.49 -20.43 -0.70
C ASN A 127 11.78 -19.53 -1.71
N VAL A 128 12.51 -18.97 -2.66
CA VAL A 128 11.99 -18.06 -3.69
C VAL A 128 12.77 -18.27 -4.99
N VAL A 129 12.09 -18.12 -6.12
CA VAL A 129 12.72 -18.09 -7.46
C VAL A 129 12.59 -16.68 -8.03
N LEU A 130 13.66 -16.14 -8.60
CA LEU A 130 13.71 -14.75 -9.04
C LEU A 130 14.09 -14.69 -10.52
N THR A 131 13.09 -14.43 -11.36
CA THR A 131 13.23 -14.21 -12.82
C THR A 131 13.05 -12.74 -13.19
N ASP A 132 12.24 -12.02 -12.42
CA ASP A 132 11.74 -10.72 -12.81
C ASP A 132 12.64 -9.61 -12.29
N THR A 133 13.04 -8.71 -13.18
CA THR A 133 13.92 -7.57 -12.87
C THR A 133 13.30 -6.23 -13.28
N LEU A 134 12.09 -6.25 -13.82
CA LEU A 134 11.41 -5.07 -14.36
C LEU A 134 10.53 -4.43 -13.30
N GLN A 135 10.69 -3.12 -13.16
CA GLN A 135 9.89 -2.28 -12.27
C GLN A 135 8.51 -1.96 -12.85
N ALA A 136 7.67 -1.26 -12.07
CA ALA A 136 6.48 -0.63 -12.64
C ALA A 136 6.88 0.41 -13.69
N GLY A 137 6.14 0.46 -14.81
CA GLY A 137 6.52 1.24 -15.98
C GLY A 137 7.15 0.37 -17.06
N ASP A 138 7.80 1.00 -18.04
CA ASP A 138 8.18 0.29 -19.26
C ASP A 138 9.13 -0.90 -19.00
N GLY A 139 8.98 -1.95 -19.82
CA GLY A 139 9.63 -3.25 -19.66
C GLY A 139 11.15 -3.28 -19.89
N LYS A 140 11.85 -2.16 -19.70
CA LYS A 140 13.31 -2.02 -19.83
C LYS A 140 13.96 -1.37 -18.62
N ILE A 141 13.17 -0.95 -17.64
CA ILE A 141 13.66 -0.31 -16.41
C ILE A 141 14.16 -1.38 -15.45
N VAL A 142 15.47 -1.37 -15.17
CA VAL A 142 16.11 -2.30 -14.23
C VAL A 142 16.84 -1.50 -13.16
N LEU A 143 16.34 -1.59 -11.93
CA LEU A 143 16.98 -0.96 -10.78
C LEU A 143 18.24 -1.73 -10.36
N ARG A 144 19.30 -0.98 -10.02
CA ARG A 144 20.55 -1.51 -9.51
C ARG A 144 20.98 -0.77 -8.25
N THR A 145 21.63 -1.49 -7.34
CA THR A 145 22.14 -0.91 -6.10
C THR A 145 23.37 -0.04 -6.32
N ASN A 146 23.53 0.94 -5.43
CA ASN A 146 24.71 1.78 -5.33
C ASN A 146 25.95 0.93 -4.99
N PRO A 147 26.97 0.86 -5.86
CA PRO A 147 28.18 0.09 -5.57
C PRO A 147 28.98 0.63 -4.38
N SER A 148 28.86 1.92 -4.07
CA SER A 148 29.57 2.55 -2.95
C SER A 148 28.96 2.22 -1.58
N PHE A 149 27.78 1.58 -1.54
CA PHE A 149 27.13 1.22 -0.29
C PHE A 149 27.83 0.06 0.43
N ASN A 150 28.54 -0.82 -0.29
CA ASN A 150 29.30 -1.92 0.30
C ASN A 150 30.81 -1.77 0.03
N SER A 151 31.63 -2.38 0.89
CA SER A 151 33.10 -2.30 0.81
C SER A 151 33.68 -2.89 -0.48
N ASP A 152 32.96 -3.81 -1.10
CA ASP A 152 33.43 -4.61 -2.23
C ASP A 152 33.11 -3.95 -3.58
N GLY A 153 32.38 -2.82 -3.59
CA GLY A 153 32.03 -2.10 -4.82
C GLY A 153 30.95 -2.80 -5.65
N ASN A 154 30.19 -3.73 -5.06
CA ASN A 154 29.22 -4.55 -5.78
C ASN A 154 27.93 -3.77 -6.07
N SER A 155 27.57 -3.65 -7.35
CA SER A 155 26.24 -3.18 -7.77
C SER A 155 25.41 -4.37 -8.26
N GLU A 156 24.35 -4.69 -7.54
CA GLU A 156 23.48 -5.83 -7.81
C GLU A 156 22.16 -5.38 -8.44
N THR A 157 21.51 -6.30 -9.14
CA THR A 157 20.15 -6.10 -9.66
C THR A 157 19.14 -6.25 -8.52
N VAL A 158 18.12 -5.38 -8.50
CA VAL A 158 16.93 -5.61 -7.68
C VAL A 158 15.98 -6.52 -8.44
N PHE A 159 15.60 -7.63 -7.80
CA PHE A 159 14.71 -8.65 -8.33
C PHE A 159 13.32 -8.55 -7.70
N TYR A 160 12.31 -9.09 -8.39
CA TYR A 160 10.94 -9.11 -7.89
C TYR A 160 10.38 -10.52 -7.85
N SER A 161 9.46 -10.75 -6.92
CA SER A 161 8.60 -11.92 -6.88
C SER A 161 7.16 -11.51 -6.61
N ILE A 162 6.21 -12.26 -7.20
CA ILE A 162 4.78 -12.03 -7.07
C ILE A 162 4.15 -13.23 -6.37
N TYR A 163 3.20 -12.97 -5.49
CA TYR A 163 2.47 -14.03 -4.79
C TYR A 163 0.97 -13.78 -4.76
N ILE A 164 0.20 -14.85 -4.74
CA ILE A 164 -1.27 -14.82 -4.59
C ILE A 164 -1.71 -15.87 -3.56
N ASP A 165 -2.86 -15.65 -2.94
CA ASP A 165 -3.49 -16.67 -2.10
C ASP A 165 -4.47 -17.57 -2.89
N SER A 166 -5.02 -18.58 -2.23
CA SER A 166 -5.97 -19.51 -2.86
C SER A 166 -7.27 -18.81 -3.26
N ILE A 167 -7.74 -17.85 -2.47
CA ILE A 167 -8.99 -17.12 -2.74
C ILE A 167 -8.86 -16.34 -4.05
N PHE A 168 -7.76 -15.59 -4.22
CA PHE A 168 -7.45 -14.91 -5.47
C PHE A 168 -7.34 -15.92 -6.63
N LYS A 169 -6.53 -16.97 -6.48
CA LYS A 169 -6.28 -17.95 -7.55
C LYS A 169 -7.56 -18.63 -8.04
N GLU A 170 -8.38 -19.14 -7.15
CA GLU A 170 -9.66 -19.79 -7.50
C GLU A 170 -10.61 -18.83 -8.20
N SER A 171 -10.70 -17.59 -7.71
CA SER A 171 -11.54 -16.54 -8.32
C SER A 171 -11.03 -16.15 -9.70
N ALA A 172 -9.72 -15.98 -9.87
CA ALA A 172 -9.08 -15.64 -11.14
C ALA A 172 -9.33 -16.73 -12.19
N LEU A 173 -9.15 -18.01 -11.84
CA LEU A 173 -9.45 -19.13 -12.74
C LEU A 173 -10.93 -19.13 -13.18
N LYS A 174 -11.85 -18.93 -12.22
CA LYS A 174 -13.28 -18.87 -12.49
C LYS A 174 -13.65 -17.71 -13.41
N PHE A 175 -13.22 -16.50 -13.09
CA PHE A 175 -13.57 -15.31 -13.88
C PHE A 175 -12.88 -15.31 -15.24
N GLY A 176 -11.64 -15.80 -15.33
CA GLY A 176 -10.92 -15.97 -16.58
C GLY A 176 -11.66 -16.89 -17.55
N GLU A 177 -12.14 -18.05 -17.08
CA GLU A 177 -12.93 -18.97 -17.91
C GLU A 177 -14.28 -18.36 -18.33
N ILE A 178 -14.95 -17.60 -17.46
CA ILE A 178 -16.18 -16.87 -17.84
C ILE A 178 -15.90 -15.88 -18.98
N ILE A 179 -14.85 -15.07 -18.87
CA ILE A 179 -14.50 -14.04 -19.85
C ILE A 179 -14.01 -14.66 -21.17
N LYS A 180 -13.31 -15.78 -21.11
CA LYS A 180 -12.84 -16.54 -22.27
C LYS A 180 -14.02 -17.09 -23.08
N ASN A 181 -15.03 -17.64 -22.39
CA ASN A 181 -16.16 -18.30 -23.02
C ASN A 181 -17.27 -17.34 -23.47
N ASP A 182 -17.35 -16.14 -22.86
CA ASP A 182 -18.29 -15.08 -23.27
C ASP A 182 -17.58 -13.72 -23.36
N THR A 183 -17.28 -13.31 -24.59
CA THR A 183 -16.58 -12.03 -24.85
C THR A 183 -17.35 -10.79 -24.38
N VAL A 184 -18.69 -10.88 -24.23
CA VAL A 184 -19.49 -9.78 -23.65
C VAL A 184 -19.09 -9.53 -22.20
N LYS A 185 -18.66 -10.58 -21.48
CA LYS A 185 -18.20 -10.49 -20.09
C LYS A 185 -16.83 -9.86 -19.94
N ARG A 186 -16.13 -9.48 -21.01
CA ARG A 186 -14.95 -8.61 -20.90
C ARG A 186 -15.29 -7.25 -20.29
N ASN A 187 -16.52 -6.78 -20.50
CA ASN A 187 -17.11 -5.69 -19.72
C ASN A 187 -17.99 -6.28 -18.61
N ASN A 188 -17.63 -6.06 -17.35
CA ASN A 188 -18.37 -6.62 -16.22
C ASN A 188 -18.13 -5.82 -14.93
N ASN A 189 -18.91 -6.13 -13.89
CA ASN A 189 -18.74 -5.58 -12.53
C ASN A 189 -18.31 -6.67 -11.53
N PHE A 190 -17.61 -7.70 -11.99
CA PHE A 190 -17.06 -8.72 -11.09
C PHE A 190 -15.96 -8.13 -10.23
N THR A 191 -15.92 -8.54 -8.97
CA THR A 191 -14.90 -8.15 -8.01
C THR A 191 -14.30 -9.41 -7.42
N PHE A 192 -13.02 -9.34 -7.06
CA PHE A 192 -12.44 -10.38 -6.21
C PHE A 192 -13.14 -10.38 -4.85
N PRO A 193 -13.36 -11.54 -4.23
CA PRO A 193 -13.96 -11.61 -2.90
C PRO A 193 -13.00 -11.06 -1.84
N PHE A 194 -13.54 -10.56 -0.72
CA PHE A 194 -12.70 -10.17 0.41
C PHE A 194 -11.84 -11.34 0.90
N GLY A 195 -10.64 -11.03 1.38
CA GLY A 195 -9.60 -12.00 1.70
C GLY A 195 -8.66 -12.33 0.55
N SER A 196 -9.05 -12.06 -0.71
CA SER A 196 -8.13 -12.16 -1.85
C SER A 196 -6.88 -11.32 -1.64
N LEU A 197 -5.73 -11.90 -1.94
CA LEU A 197 -4.42 -11.32 -1.70
C LEU A 197 -3.55 -11.38 -2.95
N GLU A 198 -2.87 -10.27 -3.24
CA GLU A 198 -1.76 -10.17 -4.17
C GLU A 198 -0.58 -9.49 -3.46
N LEU A 199 0.62 -10.04 -3.63
CA LEU A 199 1.85 -9.48 -3.09
C LEU A 199 2.86 -9.27 -4.21
N LYS A 200 3.66 -8.22 -4.07
CA LYS A 200 4.91 -8.07 -4.81
C LYS A 200 6.02 -7.80 -3.81
N ALA A 201 7.14 -8.49 -3.93
CA ALA A 201 8.30 -8.33 -3.05
C ALA A 201 9.55 -8.01 -3.88
N SER A 202 10.42 -7.16 -3.35
CA SER A 202 11.68 -6.78 -3.97
C SER A 202 12.87 -7.33 -3.19
N TRP A 203 13.85 -7.86 -3.89
CA TRP A 203 14.98 -8.58 -3.33
C TRP A 203 16.30 -8.09 -3.91
N VAL A 204 17.33 -8.10 -3.10
CA VAL A 204 18.71 -7.85 -3.54
C VAL A 204 19.62 -8.96 -3.05
N ALA A 205 20.67 -9.30 -3.79
CA ALA A 205 21.72 -10.20 -3.28
C ALA A 205 22.39 -9.58 -2.03
N THR A 206 22.69 -10.40 -1.02
CA THR A 206 23.34 -9.91 0.22
C THR A 206 24.73 -9.34 -0.02
N SER A 207 25.37 -9.67 -1.15
CA SER A 207 26.62 -9.06 -1.64
C SER A 207 26.54 -7.55 -1.91
N ALA A 208 25.34 -6.99 -2.02
CA ALA A 208 25.13 -5.56 -2.19
C ALA A 208 25.15 -4.77 -0.87
N LEU A 209 25.11 -5.45 0.28
CA LEU A 209 24.96 -4.85 1.60
C LEU A 209 26.31 -4.83 2.34
N PRO A 210 26.57 -3.84 3.21
CA PRO A 210 27.58 -3.97 4.25
C PRO A 210 27.35 -5.23 5.09
N LYS A 211 28.42 -5.91 5.49
CA LYS A 211 28.33 -7.19 6.23
C LYS A 211 27.59 -7.03 7.56
N GLU A 212 27.79 -5.88 8.20
CA GLU A 212 27.15 -5.48 9.45
C GLU A 212 25.64 -5.20 9.29
N GLU A 213 25.18 -4.83 8.10
CA GLU A 213 23.77 -4.52 7.81
C GLU A 213 22.96 -5.76 7.44
N VAL A 214 23.58 -6.86 6.99
CA VAL A 214 22.85 -8.06 6.54
C VAL A 214 21.87 -8.59 7.60
N ASN A 215 22.24 -8.54 8.88
CA ASN A 215 21.40 -9.01 10.00
C ASN A 215 20.16 -8.12 10.24
N ASN A 216 20.10 -6.93 9.64
CA ASN A 216 18.94 -6.06 9.71
C ASN A 216 17.85 -6.44 8.70
N TYR A 217 18.16 -7.27 7.70
CA TYR A 217 17.23 -7.71 6.67
C TYR A 217 16.72 -9.12 6.93
N TYR A 218 15.48 -9.41 6.52
CA TYR A 218 15.09 -10.79 6.32
C TYR A 218 15.86 -11.36 5.12
N THR A 219 16.68 -12.39 5.34
CA THR A 219 17.43 -13.08 4.28
C THR A 219 16.90 -14.49 4.01
N THR A 220 17.09 -14.95 2.78
CA THR A 220 16.78 -16.33 2.39
C THR A 220 17.59 -16.75 1.18
N MET A 221 17.77 -18.06 1.00
CA MET A 221 18.26 -18.61 -0.27
C MET A 221 17.21 -18.48 -1.36
N ALA A 222 17.62 -17.93 -2.51
CA ALA A 222 16.85 -17.79 -3.72
C ALA A 222 17.52 -18.48 -4.89
N GLN A 223 16.73 -18.98 -5.85
CA GLN A 223 17.24 -19.31 -7.17
C GLN A 223 17.00 -18.14 -8.12
N VAL A 224 18.07 -17.47 -8.54
CA VAL A 224 18.00 -16.42 -9.56
C VAL A 224 18.18 -17.05 -10.94
N ILE A 225 17.29 -16.69 -11.86
CA ILE A 225 17.31 -17.15 -13.25
C ILE A 225 17.41 -15.93 -14.15
N GLN A 226 18.53 -15.78 -14.86
CA GLN A 226 18.74 -14.67 -15.79
C GLN A 226 19.16 -15.21 -17.15
N LYS A 227 18.56 -14.69 -18.23
CA LYS A 227 18.81 -15.13 -19.61
C LYS A 227 20.30 -15.23 -19.97
N ASN A 228 21.11 -14.26 -19.49
CA ASN A 228 22.54 -14.18 -19.82
C ASN A 228 23.47 -14.81 -18.77
N LYS A 229 22.98 -15.11 -17.56
CA LYS A 229 23.80 -15.62 -16.44
C LYS A 229 23.39 -17.03 -15.99
N GLY A 230 22.39 -17.63 -16.64
CA GLY A 230 21.85 -18.93 -16.27
C GLY A 230 21.14 -18.92 -14.92
N LYS A 231 21.07 -20.11 -14.31
CA LYS A 231 20.48 -20.33 -12.99
C LYS A 231 21.57 -20.34 -11.92
N ARG A 232 21.35 -19.65 -10.80
CA ARG A 232 22.25 -19.68 -9.64
C ARG A 232 21.47 -19.56 -8.34
N ASN A 233 21.92 -20.26 -7.31
CA ASN A 233 21.38 -20.09 -5.97
C ASN A 233 22.24 -19.08 -5.21
N ILE A 234 21.62 -18.02 -4.70
CA ILE A 234 22.29 -16.97 -3.93
C ILE A 234 21.44 -16.61 -2.72
N GLU A 235 22.08 -16.07 -1.69
CA GLU A 235 21.36 -15.46 -0.57
C GLU A 235 20.88 -14.06 -0.98
N VAL A 236 19.62 -13.76 -0.68
CA VAL A 236 18.99 -12.47 -0.96
C VAL A 236 18.38 -11.89 0.30
N ALA A 237 18.31 -10.57 0.35
CA ALA A 237 17.68 -9.77 1.38
C ALA A 237 16.38 -9.13 0.84
N LEU A 238 15.30 -9.15 1.62
CA LEU A 238 14.04 -8.49 1.29
C LEU A 238 14.18 -6.98 1.48
N SER A 239 14.01 -6.19 0.42
CA SER A 239 14.12 -4.72 0.50
C SER A 239 12.77 -4.01 0.59
N GLY A 240 11.68 -4.63 0.15
CA GLY A 240 10.39 -3.95 0.06
C GLY A 240 9.27 -4.89 -0.35
N MET A 241 8.04 -4.51 -0.07
CA MET A 241 6.84 -5.31 -0.30
C MET A 241 5.61 -4.44 -0.54
N HIS A 242 4.84 -4.76 -1.58
CA HIS A 242 3.43 -4.37 -1.65
C HIS A 242 2.57 -5.49 -1.08
N VAL A 243 1.65 -5.12 -0.19
CA VAL A 243 0.62 -5.98 0.39
C VAL A 243 -0.72 -5.48 -0.12
N VAL A 244 -1.32 -6.21 -1.06
CA VAL A 244 -2.52 -5.79 -1.78
C VAL A 244 -3.66 -6.76 -1.48
N GLY A 245 -4.78 -6.29 -0.93
CA GLY A 245 -5.83 -7.21 -0.51
C GLY A 245 -7.23 -6.60 -0.52
N VAL A 246 -8.22 -7.46 -0.77
CA VAL A 246 -9.63 -7.07 -0.77
C VAL A 246 -10.20 -7.22 0.63
N VAL A 247 -10.89 -6.19 1.11
CA VAL A 247 -11.70 -6.25 2.34
C VAL A 247 -13.16 -5.96 2.00
N GLU A 248 -14.07 -6.33 2.90
CA GLU A 248 -15.49 -6.04 2.76
C GLU A 248 -15.73 -4.56 2.46
N ASN A 249 -16.66 -4.26 1.55
CA ASN A 249 -16.97 -2.91 1.06
C ASN A 249 -15.81 -2.15 0.37
N HIS A 250 -14.69 -2.80 0.05
CA HIS A 250 -13.56 -2.20 -0.67
C HIS A 250 -13.02 -3.13 -1.78
N PRO A 251 -13.77 -3.29 -2.89
CA PRO A 251 -13.38 -4.17 -4.00
C PRO A 251 -12.22 -3.64 -4.85
N GLU A 252 -11.77 -2.40 -4.62
CA GLU A 252 -10.63 -1.77 -5.30
C GLU A 252 -9.25 -2.32 -4.88
N PHE A 253 -9.24 -3.23 -3.89
CA PHE A 253 -8.08 -3.61 -3.08
C PHE A 253 -7.51 -2.44 -2.26
N ILE A 254 -7.01 -2.74 -1.07
CA ILE A 254 -6.13 -1.84 -0.33
C ILE A 254 -4.72 -2.08 -0.86
N TRP A 255 -4.05 -1.03 -1.35
CA TRP A 255 -2.69 -1.12 -1.88
C TRP A 255 -1.72 -0.57 -0.85
N ALA A 256 -1.08 -1.44 -0.07
CA ALA A 256 -0.19 -1.04 1.01
C ALA A 256 1.28 -1.28 0.67
N THR A 257 2.14 -0.32 1.01
CA THR A 257 3.56 -0.33 0.68
C THR A 257 4.41 -0.42 1.94
N PHE A 258 5.40 -1.31 1.92
CA PHE A 258 6.39 -1.53 2.96
C PHE A 258 7.79 -1.52 2.39
N GLU A 259 8.73 -0.96 3.14
CA GLU A 259 10.13 -0.83 2.74
C GLU A 259 11.02 -1.17 3.93
N HIS A 260 12.21 -1.70 3.65
CA HIS A 260 13.27 -1.72 4.65
C HIS A 260 13.70 -0.27 4.96
N ASP A 261 14.13 -0.02 6.20
CA ASP A 261 14.63 1.28 6.60
C ASP A 261 15.87 1.69 5.77
N ASP A 262 16.05 3.00 5.57
CA ASP A 262 17.28 3.61 5.07
C ASP A 262 17.71 3.26 3.62
N LEU A 263 16.81 2.74 2.77
CA LEU A 263 17.12 2.42 1.36
C LEU A 263 17.51 3.65 0.52
N ALA A 264 16.86 4.78 0.78
CA ALA A 264 16.95 6.03 0.04
C ALA A 264 16.52 7.22 0.94
N PRO A 265 16.86 8.48 0.60
CA PRO A 265 16.32 9.64 1.29
C PRO A 265 14.91 9.99 0.77
N ASN A 266 14.19 10.80 1.53
CA ASN A 266 12.97 11.48 1.04
C ASN A 266 13.36 12.83 0.40
N TYR A 267 12.57 13.28 -0.57
CA TYR A 267 12.67 14.64 -1.11
C TYR A 267 12.20 15.65 -0.06
N ASN A 268 13.06 16.60 0.28
CA ASN A 268 12.68 17.75 1.09
C ASN A 268 12.10 18.82 0.16
N TRP A 269 10.78 19.04 0.27
CA TRP A 269 10.06 19.98 -0.58
C TRP A 269 10.39 21.45 -0.28
N GLU A 270 10.60 21.80 0.99
CA GLU A 270 10.96 23.16 1.41
C GLU A 270 12.38 23.53 0.95
N GLU A 271 13.33 22.59 1.08
CA GLU A 271 14.70 22.78 0.60
C GLU A 271 14.87 22.47 -0.90
N ASN A 272 13.81 21.95 -1.54
CA ASN A 272 13.77 21.54 -2.94
C ASN A 272 14.93 20.63 -3.36
N LYS A 273 15.22 19.59 -2.55
CA LYS A 273 16.26 18.60 -2.83
C LYS A 273 16.03 17.27 -2.12
N ALA A 274 16.59 16.19 -2.66
CA ALA A 274 16.84 14.95 -1.94
C ALA A 274 18.34 14.84 -1.64
N SER A 275 18.73 14.53 -0.40
CA SER A 275 20.14 14.45 -0.02
C SER A 275 20.43 13.41 1.05
N SER A 276 21.66 12.89 1.04
CA SER A 276 22.18 11.99 2.07
C SER A 276 23.67 12.26 2.30
N GLU A 277 24.07 12.32 3.57
CA GLU A 277 25.48 12.43 3.97
C GLU A 277 26.22 11.08 3.97
N ASN A 278 25.46 9.98 3.93
CA ASN A 278 25.94 8.61 3.90
C ASN A 278 25.57 7.94 2.57
N GLU A 279 26.33 6.92 2.20
CA GLU A 279 25.92 5.98 1.16
C GLU A 279 24.69 5.21 1.64
N LYS A 280 23.70 5.06 0.75
CA LYS A 280 22.51 4.21 0.95
C LYS A 280 22.43 3.19 -0.16
N LEU A 281 21.59 2.17 0.01
CA LEU A 281 21.44 1.08 -0.96
C LEU A 281 21.10 1.58 -2.38
N LEU A 282 20.25 2.60 -2.48
CA LEU A 282 19.76 3.14 -3.76
C LEU A 282 20.16 4.60 -4.03
N PHE A 283 20.82 5.25 -3.06
CA PHE A 283 21.23 6.65 -3.14
C PHE A 283 22.68 6.82 -2.69
N SER A 284 23.53 7.28 -3.61
CA SER A 284 24.92 7.63 -3.35
C SER A 284 25.02 8.95 -2.61
N LYS A 285 26.03 9.11 -1.75
CA LYS A 285 26.23 10.34 -0.97
C LYS A 285 26.14 11.60 -1.84
N GLY A 286 25.54 12.66 -1.30
CA GLY A 286 25.36 13.97 -1.97
C GLY A 286 23.89 14.36 -2.11
N SER A 287 23.57 15.14 -3.14
CA SER A 287 22.22 15.68 -3.38
C SER A 287 21.73 15.52 -4.82
N VAL A 288 20.42 15.58 -4.99
CA VAL A 288 19.70 15.89 -6.25
C VAL A 288 18.84 17.11 -5.97
N GLU A 289 19.08 18.21 -6.67
CA GLU A 289 18.49 19.51 -6.35
C GLU A 289 17.55 19.98 -7.47
N ASN A 290 16.38 20.51 -7.10
CA ASN A 290 15.40 21.09 -8.01
C ASN A 290 15.07 20.21 -9.23
N SER A 291 15.02 18.89 -9.04
CA SER A 291 14.92 17.96 -10.16
C SER A 291 14.34 16.62 -9.75
N ILE A 292 13.78 15.93 -10.74
CA ILE A 292 13.30 14.55 -10.67
C ILE A 292 14.27 13.56 -11.34
N ASN A 293 15.49 13.98 -11.66
CA ASN A 293 16.45 13.15 -12.41
C ASN A 293 16.83 11.85 -11.67
N GLY A 294 16.94 11.90 -10.34
CA GLY A 294 17.19 10.73 -9.51
C GLY A 294 16.10 9.65 -9.60
N ILE A 295 14.88 10.06 -9.97
CA ILE A 295 13.70 9.22 -10.15
C ILE A 295 13.21 9.22 -11.61
N LYS A 296 14.11 9.48 -12.56
CA LYS A 296 13.82 9.39 -13.99
C LYS A 296 14.68 8.38 -14.72
N TRP A 297 14.04 7.72 -15.67
CA TRP A 297 14.70 6.87 -16.64
C TRP A 297 14.82 7.62 -17.97
N ASP A 298 16.04 7.69 -18.51
CA ASP A 298 16.30 8.21 -19.85
C ASP A 298 15.80 7.21 -20.89
N ARG A 299 14.79 7.65 -21.64
CA ARG A 299 14.12 6.86 -22.68
C ARG A 299 14.41 7.38 -24.08
N THR A 300 15.33 8.33 -24.23
CA THR A 300 15.64 8.95 -25.53
C THR A 300 16.28 7.94 -26.49
N ASP A 301 17.20 7.12 -26.01
CA ASP A 301 17.75 5.97 -26.73
C ASP A 301 17.02 4.68 -26.32
N ARG A 302 16.14 4.17 -27.20
CA ARG A 302 15.40 2.92 -26.98
C ARG A 302 16.29 1.67 -26.82
N LYS A 303 17.56 1.73 -27.22
CA LYS A 303 18.51 0.61 -27.11
C LYS A 303 19.36 0.70 -25.84
N ASN A 304 19.65 1.91 -25.35
CA ASN A 304 20.53 2.15 -24.21
C ASN A 304 19.85 2.99 -23.11
N GLN A 305 18.65 2.57 -22.70
CA GLN A 305 17.95 3.25 -21.63
C GLN A 305 18.66 3.06 -20.29
N LYS A 306 18.73 4.12 -19.49
CA LYS A 306 19.45 4.17 -18.22
C LYS A 306 18.80 5.18 -17.26
N PRO A 307 19.07 5.14 -15.95
CA PRO A 307 18.71 6.25 -15.07
C PRO A 307 19.31 7.56 -15.59
N VAL A 308 18.57 8.67 -15.46
CA VAL A 308 19.11 10.02 -15.77
C VAL A 308 20.24 10.34 -14.80
N GLU A 309 20.03 10.08 -13.50
CA GLU A 309 21.07 10.08 -12.49
C GLU A 309 21.18 8.70 -11.85
N THR A 310 22.33 8.05 -12.01
CA THR A 310 22.59 6.71 -11.49
C THR A 310 22.80 6.74 -9.99
N TYR A 311 22.18 5.79 -9.27
CA TYR A 311 22.33 5.65 -7.82
C TYR A 311 21.93 6.93 -7.06
N LYS A 312 20.85 7.58 -7.49
CA LYS A 312 20.31 8.80 -6.88
C LYS A 312 18.80 8.69 -6.65
N VAL A 313 18.30 7.47 -6.49
CA VAL A 313 16.88 7.21 -6.27
C VAL A 313 16.48 7.71 -4.88
N TYR A 314 15.35 8.41 -4.80
CA TYR A 314 14.78 8.96 -3.57
C TYR A 314 13.26 8.78 -3.57
N ASP A 315 12.61 8.93 -2.41
CA ASP A 315 11.14 8.97 -2.31
C ASP A 315 10.63 10.41 -2.49
N LEU A 316 9.73 10.61 -3.45
CA LEU A 316 9.22 11.94 -3.78
C LEU A 316 8.37 12.53 -2.65
N PHE A 317 7.59 11.70 -1.95
CA PHE A 317 6.81 12.12 -0.80
C PHE A 317 6.91 11.09 0.31
N GLN A 318 7.43 11.52 1.46
CA GLN A 318 7.42 10.68 2.66
C GLN A 318 5.99 10.25 3.00
N TYR A 319 5.84 8.95 3.22
CA TYR A 319 4.56 8.30 3.47
C TYR A 319 3.54 8.43 2.33
N GLY A 320 3.99 8.76 1.12
CA GLY A 320 3.14 9.05 -0.03
C GLY A 320 2.16 10.21 0.19
N VAL A 321 2.47 11.14 1.10
CA VAL A 321 1.60 12.29 1.42
C VAL A 321 2.09 13.54 0.70
N PRO A 322 1.32 14.09 -0.26
CA PRO A 322 1.75 15.21 -1.09
C PRO A 322 2.03 16.51 -0.31
N ARG A 323 3.05 17.23 -0.76
CA ARG A 323 3.58 18.49 -0.23
C ARG A 323 3.57 19.57 -1.31
N ASN A 324 3.34 20.81 -0.92
CA ASN A 324 3.58 21.99 -1.74
C ASN A 324 5.09 22.33 -1.75
N PRO A 325 5.56 23.19 -2.69
CA PRO A 325 6.95 23.64 -2.72
C PRO A 325 7.46 24.36 -1.46
N ASP A 326 6.56 24.83 -0.59
CA ASP A 326 6.91 25.44 0.70
C ASP A 326 6.94 24.40 1.85
N GLY A 327 6.83 23.10 1.54
CA GLY A 327 6.79 22.02 2.53
C GLY A 327 5.43 21.82 3.22
N THR A 328 4.45 22.69 2.99
CA THR A 328 3.11 22.52 3.56
C THR A 328 2.38 21.33 2.91
N PHE A 329 1.39 20.75 3.60
CA PHE A 329 0.58 19.68 3.02
C PHE A 329 -0.30 20.22 1.89
N MET A 330 -0.34 19.50 0.77
CA MET A 330 -1.20 19.86 -0.37
C MET A 330 -2.68 19.68 -0.03
N GLU A 331 -3.57 20.55 -0.55
CA GLU A 331 -5.01 20.32 -0.48
C GLU A 331 -5.38 19.19 -1.45
N THR A 332 -5.94 18.11 -0.92
CA THR A 332 -6.30 16.91 -1.68
C THR A 332 -7.73 16.48 -1.36
N SER A 333 -8.12 15.27 -1.76
CA SER A 333 -9.39 14.63 -1.41
C SER A 333 -9.60 14.41 0.10
N GLN A 334 -8.59 14.68 0.94
CA GLN A 334 -8.59 14.52 2.39
C GLN A 334 -7.53 15.41 3.08
N GLY A 335 -7.48 15.37 4.41
CA GLY A 335 -6.44 16.03 5.19
C GLY A 335 -5.11 15.27 5.19
N GLY A 336 -4.10 15.80 4.48
CA GLY A 336 -2.76 15.20 4.38
C GLY A 336 -2.05 15.05 5.72
N GLU A 337 -2.08 16.07 6.57
CA GLU A 337 -1.42 16.05 7.89
C GLU A 337 -1.92 14.91 8.78
N LYS A 338 -3.24 14.72 8.84
CA LYS A 338 -3.84 13.65 9.64
C LYS A 338 -3.39 12.28 9.12
N ASN A 339 -3.34 12.07 7.80
CA ASN A 339 -2.86 10.82 7.23
C ASN A 339 -1.38 10.59 7.55
N PHE A 340 -0.54 11.60 7.35
CA PHE A 340 0.89 11.55 7.64
C PHE A 340 1.16 11.16 9.09
N ASN A 341 0.48 11.82 10.03
CA ASN A 341 0.62 11.54 11.45
C ASN A 341 0.13 10.14 11.80
N ASN A 342 -0.98 9.66 11.22
CA ASN A 342 -1.43 8.28 11.44
C ASN A 342 -0.39 7.25 10.99
N VAL A 343 0.24 7.43 9.82
CA VAL A 343 1.28 6.53 9.30
C VAL A 343 2.53 6.57 10.20
N ASN A 344 2.99 7.77 10.57
CA ASN A 344 4.09 7.94 11.51
C ASN A 344 3.83 7.23 12.84
N ASP A 345 2.65 7.46 13.43
CA ASP A 345 2.32 6.98 14.76
C ASP A 345 2.17 5.46 14.80
N ILE A 346 1.57 4.85 13.77
CA ILE A 346 1.47 3.39 13.71
C ILE A 346 2.83 2.73 13.46
N ASN A 347 3.68 3.32 12.61
CA ASN A 347 5.06 2.86 12.42
C ASN A 347 5.83 2.85 13.74
N ASN A 348 5.78 3.96 14.49
CA ASN A 348 6.44 4.08 15.79
C ASN A 348 5.89 3.08 16.81
N CYS A 349 4.56 2.89 16.83
CA CYS A 349 3.89 1.92 17.70
C CYS A 349 4.35 0.49 17.42
N VAL A 350 4.32 0.06 16.15
CA VAL A 350 4.72 -1.30 15.76
C VAL A 350 6.21 -1.53 16.02
N LYS A 351 7.08 -0.61 15.57
CA LYS A 351 8.54 -0.72 15.73
C LYS A 351 8.97 -0.85 17.20
N LYS A 352 8.32 -0.13 18.12
CA LYS A 352 8.58 -0.22 19.57
C LYS A 352 8.29 -1.63 20.13
N ASN A 353 7.29 -2.31 19.59
CA ASN A 353 6.81 -3.61 20.08
C ASN A 353 7.48 -4.80 19.38
N LEU A 354 8.01 -4.63 18.17
CA LEU A 354 8.77 -5.67 17.46
C LEU A 354 10.14 -5.91 18.09
N LYS A 355 10.58 -7.18 18.05
CA LYS A 355 11.88 -7.64 18.56
C LYS A 355 12.71 -8.39 17.53
N ASP A 356 12.09 -8.82 16.45
CA ASP A 356 12.73 -9.52 15.34
C ASP A 356 13.09 -8.55 14.21
N VAL A 357 13.55 -9.12 13.09
CA VAL A 357 14.09 -8.37 11.94
C VAL A 357 13.08 -7.41 11.31
N TRP A 358 11.78 -7.67 11.48
CA TRP A 358 10.69 -6.87 10.91
C TRP A 358 10.59 -5.46 11.52
N LYS A 359 11.28 -5.20 12.64
CA LYS A 359 11.42 -3.85 13.22
C LYS A 359 12.21 -2.87 12.33
N ASN A 360 12.96 -3.41 11.36
CA ASN A 360 13.78 -2.65 10.40
C ASN A 360 13.03 -2.39 9.08
N TYR A 361 11.72 -2.65 9.06
CA TYR A 361 10.83 -2.33 7.95
C TYR A 361 9.79 -1.33 8.45
N PHE A 362 9.33 -0.46 7.56
CA PHE A 362 8.28 0.50 7.85
C PHE A 362 7.20 0.47 6.78
N TYR A 363 6.00 0.90 7.16
CA TYR A 363 4.88 1.09 6.27
C TYR A 363 4.97 2.49 5.65
N ASN A 364 5.15 2.56 4.34
CA ASN A 364 5.22 3.81 3.60
C ASN A 364 3.81 4.37 3.28
N GLY A 365 2.75 3.59 3.43
CA GLY A 365 1.39 4.10 3.24
C GLY A 365 0.50 3.13 2.46
N SER A 366 -0.77 3.47 2.37
CA SER A 366 -1.71 2.74 1.53
C SER A 366 -2.76 3.66 0.92
N ILE A 367 -3.27 3.25 -0.24
CA ILE A 367 -4.30 3.96 -0.98
C ILE A 367 -5.55 3.09 -1.13
N TRP A 368 -6.72 3.73 -1.08
CA TRP A 368 -8.04 3.09 -1.07
C TRP A 368 -9.13 4.08 -1.56
N LEU A 369 -10.37 3.62 -1.80
CA LEU A 369 -11.49 4.48 -2.18
C LEU A 369 -12.51 4.65 -1.07
N ASN A 370 -12.92 5.89 -0.82
CA ASN A 370 -14.10 6.17 -0.02
C ASN A 370 -15.37 5.89 -0.83
N THR A 371 -15.97 4.73 -0.57
CA THR A 371 -17.23 4.27 -1.14
C THR A 371 -18.33 4.13 -0.07
N ASP A 372 -18.17 4.84 1.07
CA ASP A 372 -19.11 4.80 2.18
C ASP A 372 -20.54 5.06 1.71
N GLY A 373 -21.48 4.22 2.15
CA GLY A 373 -22.89 4.31 1.79
C GLY A 373 -23.27 3.73 0.43
N MET A 374 -22.31 3.20 -0.36
CA MET A 374 -22.61 2.47 -1.59
C MET A 374 -22.89 0.99 -1.30
N SER A 375 -23.79 0.36 -2.07
CA SER A 375 -23.91 -1.11 -2.07
C SER A 375 -22.72 -1.75 -2.80
N PRO A 376 -22.40 -3.03 -2.56
CA PRO A 376 -21.32 -3.71 -3.28
C PRO A 376 -21.41 -3.59 -4.81
N GLU A 377 -22.61 -3.66 -5.37
CA GLU A 377 -22.84 -3.50 -6.82
C GLU A 377 -22.55 -2.07 -7.29
N ALA A 378 -22.94 -1.06 -6.49
CA ALA A 378 -22.66 0.33 -6.78
C ALA A 378 -21.16 0.65 -6.67
N GLN A 379 -20.45 0.02 -5.73
CA GLN A 379 -18.99 0.13 -5.61
C GLN A 379 -18.29 -0.39 -6.87
N ALA A 380 -18.64 -1.60 -7.30
CA ALA A 380 -18.09 -2.20 -8.52
C ALA A 380 -18.37 -1.34 -9.76
N ALA A 381 -19.62 -0.86 -9.90
CA ALA A 381 -20.01 0.03 -10.98
C ALA A 381 -19.22 1.36 -10.93
N LYS A 382 -18.97 1.91 -9.73
CA LYS A 382 -18.22 3.15 -9.57
C LYS A 382 -16.75 3.00 -9.96
N ILE A 383 -16.12 1.88 -9.62
CA ILE A 383 -14.75 1.56 -10.06
C ILE A 383 -14.67 1.54 -11.60
N VAL A 384 -15.63 0.88 -12.25
CA VAL A 384 -15.74 0.84 -13.72
C VAL A 384 -15.98 2.21 -14.33
N GLU A 385 -16.85 3.02 -13.73
CA GLU A 385 -17.14 4.39 -14.15
C GLU A 385 -15.87 5.24 -14.13
N LEU A 386 -15.14 5.21 -13.00
CA LEU A 386 -13.92 6.00 -12.81
C LEU A 386 -12.83 5.64 -13.83
N GLY A 387 -12.65 4.36 -14.15
CA GLY A 387 -11.60 3.91 -15.07
C GLY A 387 -10.24 4.47 -14.66
N GLU A 388 -9.49 5.05 -15.59
CA GLU A 388 -8.19 5.72 -15.31
C GLU A 388 -8.29 6.87 -14.28
N GLY A 389 -9.48 7.49 -14.15
CA GLY A 389 -9.73 8.59 -13.21
C GLY A 389 -9.77 8.18 -11.73
N ILE A 390 -9.73 6.86 -11.44
CA ILE A 390 -9.69 6.31 -10.08
C ILE A 390 -8.46 6.78 -9.27
N SER A 391 -7.40 7.22 -9.95
CA SER A 391 -6.18 7.72 -9.31
C SER A 391 -6.26 9.15 -8.77
N SER A 392 -7.32 9.91 -9.09
CA SER A 392 -7.38 11.34 -8.75
C SER A 392 -7.31 11.58 -7.24
N GLY A 393 -6.37 12.43 -6.83
CA GLY A 393 -6.23 12.93 -5.46
C GLY A 393 -6.90 14.29 -5.25
N GLU A 394 -7.63 14.82 -6.24
CA GLU A 394 -8.24 16.15 -6.16
C GLU A 394 -9.37 16.22 -5.14
N LYS A 395 -9.68 17.44 -4.70
CA LYS A 395 -10.83 17.70 -3.82
C LYS A 395 -12.11 17.15 -4.45
N GLY A 396 -12.82 16.32 -3.68
CA GLY A 396 -14.05 15.65 -4.15
C GLY A 396 -13.84 14.30 -4.83
N ALA A 397 -12.61 13.92 -5.16
CA ALA A 397 -12.31 12.56 -5.60
C ALA A 397 -12.61 11.53 -4.50
N LEU A 398 -12.75 10.25 -4.85
CA LEU A 398 -13.03 9.17 -3.89
C LEU A 398 -11.75 8.62 -3.24
N THR A 399 -10.60 8.79 -3.86
CA THR A 399 -9.33 8.21 -3.41
C THR A 399 -8.88 8.80 -2.08
N ARG A 400 -8.36 7.98 -1.17
CA ARG A 400 -7.95 8.35 0.20
C ARG A 400 -6.63 7.63 0.58
N GLY A 401 -6.09 7.93 1.76
CA GLY A 401 -4.81 7.40 2.23
C GLY A 401 -3.56 8.15 1.69
N SER A 402 -2.58 7.44 1.16
CA SER A 402 -1.32 8.00 0.67
C SER A 402 -1.41 8.25 -0.85
N LEU A 403 -1.81 9.47 -1.23
CA LEU A 403 -2.21 9.82 -2.60
C LEU A 403 -1.07 9.93 -3.63
N ASN A 404 0.18 9.83 -3.18
CA ASN A 404 1.35 9.63 -4.04
C ASN A 404 2.27 8.56 -3.46
N CYS A 405 1.68 7.44 -2.98
CA CYS A 405 2.43 6.31 -2.45
C CYS A 405 3.19 5.59 -3.58
N ALA A 406 4.47 5.33 -3.34
CA ALA A 406 5.35 4.55 -4.19
C ALA A 406 6.25 3.71 -3.29
N ASN A 407 6.72 2.56 -3.79
CA ASN A 407 7.82 1.83 -3.19
C ASN A 407 9.11 2.23 -3.89
N VAL A 408 10.10 2.72 -3.13
CA VAL A 408 11.36 3.18 -3.72
C VAL A 408 12.12 2.09 -4.47
N THR A 409 11.84 0.80 -4.23
CA THR A 409 12.45 -0.31 -4.96
C THR A 409 11.61 -0.85 -6.12
N MET A 410 10.32 -0.52 -6.24
CA MET A 410 9.44 -1.07 -7.28
C MET A 410 8.90 -0.02 -8.25
N GLU A 411 8.74 1.23 -7.79
CA GLU A 411 8.24 2.36 -8.55
C GLU A 411 9.27 3.51 -8.62
N SER A 412 10.57 3.22 -8.43
CA SER A 412 11.65 4.22 -8.39
C SER A 412 11.54 5.30 -9.47
N PHE A 413 11.24 4.89 -10.70
CA PHE A 413 11.21 5.76 -11.89
C PHE A 413 9.78 6.09 -12.38
N THR A 414 8.77 5.78 -11.55
CA THR A 414 7.35 5.90 -11.86
C THR A 414 6.57 6.61 -10.73
N GLN A 415 7.27 7.32 -9.85
CA GLN A 415 6.66 8.13 -8.77
C GLN A 415 5.97 9.41 -9.30
N THR A 416 6.30 9.80 -10.53
CA THR A 416 5.61 10.85 -11.28
C THR A 416 5.72 10.60 -12.77
N PHE A 417 4.70 11.01 -13.52
CA PHE A 417 4.71 11.00 -14.99
C PHE A 417 5.08 12.37 -15.58
N GLU A 418 5.50 13.31 -14.73
CA GLU A 418 5.80 14.69 -15.12
C GLU A 418 7.24 14.88 -15.60
N ASN A 419 7.47 16.00 -16.29
CA ASN A 419 8.76 16.33 -16.88
C ASN A 419 9.70 17.14 -15.96
N GLY A 420 9.20 17.63 -14.84
CA GLY A 420 9.97 18.41 -13.87
C GLY A 420 9.25 18.50 -12.53
N ILE A 421 10.01 18.73 -11.46
CA ILE A 421 9.50 18.75 -10.07
C ILE A 421 8.38 19.77 -9.88
N GLN A 422 8.48 20.94 -10.51
CA GLN A 422 7.51 22.03 -10.46
C GLN A 422 6.15 21.70 -11.09
N LYS A 423 6.05 20.62 -11.87
CA LYS A 423 4.79 20.17 -12.47
C LYS A 423 4.04 19.18 -11.59
N VAL A 424 4.68 18.64 -10.56
CA VAL A 424 4.03 17.74 -9.61
C VAL A 424 3.11 18.56 -8.71
N ASN A 425 1.81 18.36 -8.88
CA ASN A 425 0.75 19.03 -8.15
C ASN A 425 -0.46 18.08 -8.01
N VAL A 426 -1.53 18.52 -7.35
CA VAL A 426 -2.69 17.66 -7.03
C VAL A 426 -3.32 16.97 -8.26
N LYS A 427 -3.21 17.59 -9.44
CA LYS A 427 -3.76 17.05 -10.70
C LYS A 427 -2.86 16.03 -11.39
N THR A 428 -1.59 15.97 -11.00
CA THR A 428 -0.54 15.18 -11.66
C THR A 428 0.09 14.15 -10.71
N LEU A 429 -0.52 13.92 -9.54
CA LEU A 429 -0.08 12.90 -8.61
C LEU A 429 -0.17 11.51 -9.27
N ALA A 430 0.94 10.78 -9.26
CA ALA A 430 0.97 9.36 -9.58
C ALA A 430 0.83 8.52 -8.31
N ASN A 431 0.07 7.44 -8.36
CA ASN A 431 -0.07 6.48 -7.27
C ASN A 431 -0.38 5.09 -7.85
N CYS A 432 -0.58 4.08 -7.00
CA CYS A 432 -0.90 2.72 -7.45
C CYS A 432 -2.04 2.69 -8.48
N PHE A 433 -3.08 3.49 -8.25
CA PHE A 433 -4.26 3.56 -9.13
C PHE A 433 -4.00 4.21 -10.49
N SER A 434 -2.87 4.88 -10.68
CA SER A 434 -2.48 5.41 -12.00
C SER A 434 -2.23 4.27 -13.01
N CYS A 435 -1.75 3.12 -12.55
CA CYS A 435 -1.54 1.92 -13.38
C CYS A 435 -2.54 0.80 -13.06
N HIS A 436 -3.04 0.74 -11.82
CA HIS A 436 -4.03 -0.23 -11.37
C HIS A 436 -5.41 0.40 -11.43
N ASN A 437 -6.13 0.17 -12.52
CA ASN A 437 -7.47 0.70 -12.70
C ASN A 437 -8.36 -0.32 -13.39
N SER A 438 -9.62 0.03 -13.61
CA SER A 438 -10.60 -0.91 -14.14
C SER A 438 -10.50 -1.15 -15.64
N VAL A 439 -9.46 -0.67 -16.35
CA VAL A 439 -9.34 -0.74 -17.81
C VAL A 439 -8.30 -1.79 -18.21
N SER A 440 -8.73 -2.79 -18.99
CA SER A 440 -7.84 -3.85 -19.45
C SER A 440 -6.80 -3.35 -20.45
N PHE A 441 -5.61 -3.95 -20.44
CA PHE A 441 -4.43 -3.58 -21.22
C PHE A 441 -4.79 -3.26 -22.67
N LYS A 442 -4.57 -1.99 -23.04
CA LYS A 442 -4.72 -1.42 -24.39
C LYS A 442 -6.07 -1.75 -25.05
N THR A 443 -7.16 -1.72 -24.26
CA THR A 443 -8.53 -1.88 -24.74
C THR A 443 -9.47 -0.92 -24.02
N ASP A 444 -10.71 -0.81 -24.48
CA ASP A 444 -11.77 -0.09 -23.76
C ASP A 444 -12.57 -1.01 -22.82
N TYR A 445 -12.17 -2.28 -22.65
CA TYR A 445 -12.86 -3.20 -21.77
C TYR A 445 -12.67 -2.81 -20.31
N ARG A 446 -13.77 -2.81 -19.55
CA ARG A 446 -13.78 -2.39 -18.16
C ARG A 446 -14.31 -3.44 -17.19
N SER A 447 -13.57 -3.63 -16.11
CA SER A 447 -13.93 -4.50 -14.99
C SER A 447 -13.08 -4.14 -13.77
N PRO A 448 -13.63 -4.19 -12.54
CA PRO A 448 -12.81 -4.11 -11.34
C PRO A 448 -11.72 -5.19 -11.29
N LEU A 449 -11.90 -6.34 -11.95
CA LEU A 449 -10.88 -7.39 -11.99
C LEU A 449 -9.57 -6.94 -12.64
N TYR A 450 -9.61 -5.95 -13.56
CA TYR A 450 -8.43 -5.43 -14.25
C TYR A 450 -7.53 -4.54 -13.38
N LEU A 451 -7.96 -4.24 -12.14
CA LEU A 451 -7.08 -3.65 -11.13
C LEU A 451 -5.84 -4.52 -10.87
N SER A 452 -5.94 -5.85 -11.01
CA SER A 452 -4.79 -6.76 -10.93
C SER A 452 -4.16 -6.95 -12.31
N HIS A 453 -2.89 -6.55 -12.45
CA HIS A 453 -2.11 -6.84 -13.65
C HIS A 453 -1.89 -8.35 -13.84
N VAL A 454 -1.78 -9.11 -12.75
CA VAL A 454 -1.65 -10.58 -12.79
C VAL A 454 -2.89 -11.20 -13.41
N PHE A 455 -4.09 -10.76 -12.99
CA PHE A 455 -5.33 -11.25 -13.56
C PHE A 455 -5.51 -10.84 -15.03
N ASP A 456 -5.26 -9.58 -15.37
CA ASP A 456 -5.44 -9.13 -16.76
C ASP A 456 -4.46 -9.84 -17.71
N ALA A 457 -3.20 -10.02 -17.30
CA ALA A 457 -2.22 -10.81 -18.06
C ALA A 457 -2.67 -12.27 -18.27
N TYR A 458 -3.17 -12.92 -17.22
CA TYR A 458 -3.76 -14.25 -17.32
C TYR A 458 -4.95 -14.29 -18.29
N ALA A 459 -5.88 -13.34 -18.17
CA ALA A 459 -7.05 -13.24 -19.03
C ALA A 459 -6.67 -13.01 -20.51
N LYS A 460 -5.63 -12.22 -20.81
CA LYS A 460 -5.10 -12.04 -22.17
C LYS A 460 -4.47 -13.32 -22.72
N GLY A 461 -3.77 -14.08 -21.88
CA GLY A 461 -3.24 -15.39 -22.23
C GLY A 461 -4.34 -16.37 -22.63
N LEU A 462 -5.44 -16.42 -21.88
CA LEU A 462 -6.63 -17.22 -22.25
C LEU A 462 -7.26 -16.79 -23.58
N GLN A 463 -7.09 -15.52 -23.97
CA GLN A 463 -7.54 -14.97 -25.24
C GLN A 463 -6.57 -15.22 -26.40
N GLY A 464 -5.48 -15.97 -26.17
CA GLY A 464 -4.52 -16.39 -27.20
C GLY A 464 -3.32 -15.46 -27.38
N HIS A 465 -3.13 -14.45 -26.51
CA HIS A 465 -1.93 -13.61 -26.56
C HIS A 465 -0.73 -14.35 -25.98
N SER A 466 0.41 -14.26 -26.65
CA SER A 466 1.70 -14.67 -26.10
C SER A 466 2.14 -13.74 -24.97
N LYS A 467 3.09 -14.20 -24.14
CA LYS A 467 3.63 -13.39 -23.02
C LYS A 467 4.25 -12.08 -23.50
N ASP A 468 5.03 -12.15 -24.58
CA ASP A 468 5.66 -10.96 -25.17
C ASP A 468 4.61 -9.95 -25.67
N GLU A 469 3.50 -10.42 -26.24
CA GLU A 469 2.40 -9.55 -26.63
C GLU A 469 1.72 -8.90 -25.42
N VAL A 470 1.46 -9.67 -24.35
CA VAL A 470 0.87 -9.13 -23.11
C VAL A 470 1.76 -8.04 -22.51
N GLU A 471 3.06 -8.27 -22.39
CA GLU A 471 4.00 -7.28 -21.87
C GLU A 471 4.08 -6.03 -22.78
N MET A 472 3.96 -6.20 -24.11
CA MET A 472 3.86 -5.06 -25.03
C MET A 472 2.55 -4.26 -24.85
N LEU A 473 1.42 -4.93 -24.59
CA LEU A 473 0.13 -4.26 -24.35
C LEU A 473 0.17 -3.47 -23.03
N LYS A 474 0.72 -4.07 -21.97
CA LYS A 474 0.90 -3.44 -20.66
C LYS A 474 1.79 -2.19 -20.77
N ALA A 475 2.99 -2.33 -21.33
CA ALA A 475 3.91 -1.21 -21.50
C ALA A 475 3.32 -0.08 -22.37
N ALA A 476 2.47 -0.41 -23.36
CA ALA A 476 1.80 0.59 -24.19
C ALA A 476 0.75 1.39 -23.40
N GLN A 477 -0.01 0.76 -22.50
CA GLN A 477 -0.97 1.45 -21.65
C GLN A 477 -0.27 2.39 -20.66
N GLU A 478 0.80 1.93 -20.02
CA GLU A 478 1.61 2.74 -19.11
C GLU A 478 2.24 3.95 -19.83
N LEU A 479 2.68 3.77 -21.09
CA LEU A 479 3.18 4.87 -21.93
C LEU A 479 2.08 5.85 -22.34
N GLN A 480 0.85 5.39 -22.61
CA GLN A 480 -0.28 6.30 -22.90
C GLN A 480 -0.59 7.20 -21.70
N GLY A 481 -0.50 6.69 -20.47
CA GLY A 481 -0.56 7.50 -19.25
C GLY A 481 0.51 8.60 -19.23
N TYR A 482 1.75 8.26 -19.57
CA TYR A 482 2.87 9.22 -19.65
C TYR A 482 2.78 10.21 -20.82
N ILE A 483 2.10 9.88 -21.91
CA ILE A 483 1.94 10.78 -23.07
C ILE A 483 0.78 11.76 -22.84
N LYS A 484 -0.31 11.33 -22.17
CA LYS A 484 -1.45 12.20 -21.84
C LYS A 484 -1.05 13.40 -20.95
N THR A 485 0.05 13.32 -20.20
CA THR A 485 0.59 14.43 -19.38
C THR A 485 1.55 15.38 -20.12
N LYS A 486 1.91 15.06 -21.38
CA LYS A 486 2.78 15.92 -22.21
C LYS A 486 2.02 16.87 -23.13
N LEU A 487 0.72 16.64 -23.33
CA LEU A 487 -0.22 17.52 -24.03
C LEU A 487 -0.93 18.39 -22.98
#